data_AF-A0A1V4I4M9-F1
#
_entry.id   AF-A0A1V4I4M9-F1
#
_cell.length_a   1.000
_cell.length_b   1.000
_cell.length_c   1.000
_cell.angle_alpha   90.00
_cell.angle_beta   90.00
_cell.angle_gamma   90.00
#
_symmetry.space_group_name_H-M   'P 1'
#
loop_
_entity.id
_entity.type
_entity.pdbx_description
1 polymer ?
#
loop_
_entity_poly.entity_id
_entity_poly.type
_entity_poly.pdbx_seq_one_letter_code
_entity_poly.pdbx_strand_id
1 'polypeptide(L)'
;MIGVVKFYTYILYLHGRGKNLNKKVAAIDMFINKGMTCKEIAEELHVTVQEINKLLNLTKEYKDYCLRKKSKTEKIKNDILNLYFIEKLKIKAIADINNVSAAYVSKIIKLDSRYEQEKHRRKVVNKDKHERQKRIFNMKKRKKTLIEDNIIFSNLAALQVQNAKAMSTKRKINGDTMIKINLQHYRYNKYKKRLEYDGAAGILPMGISKLRYDKKY
;
A
#
# COMPACT_ATOMS: atom_id res chain seq x y z
N MET A 1 -8.56 61.00 47.66
CA MET A 1 -9.01 59.65 48.09
C MET A 1 -8.46 58.49 47.22
N ILE A 2 -7.22 58.57 46.70
CA ILE A 2 -6.62 57.51 45.84
C ILE A 2 -5.50 56.74 46.59
N GLY A 3 -4.99 57.27 47.71
CA GLY A 3 -3.90 56.68 48.48
C GLY A 3 -4.28 55.50 49.40
N VAL A 4 -5.54 55.44 49.86
CA VAL A 4 -5.97 54.44 50.86
C VAL A 4 -6.24 53.07 50.22
N VAL A 5 -6.71 53.05 48.96
CA VAL A 5 -7.02 51.81 48.24
C VAL A 5 -5.74 51.03 47.88
N LYS A 6 -4.66 51.74 47.51
CA LYS A 6 -3.36 51.11 47.23
C LYS A 6 -2.68 50.53 48.48
N PHE A 7 -2.93 51.11 49.65
CA PHE A 7 -2.42 50.60 50.93
C PHE A 7 -3.14 49.31 51.37
N TYR A 8 -4.46 49.20 51.17
CA TYR A 8 -5.19 47.96 51.49
C TYR A 8 -4.81 46.78 50.59
N THR A 9 -4.51 47.02 49.32
CA THR A 9 -3.95 45.97 48.44
C THR A 9 -2.56 45.50 48.89
N TYR A 10 -1.75 46.39 49.48
CA TYR A 10 -0.40 46.05 49.96
C TYR A 10 -0.41 45.40 51.37
N ILE A 11 -1.38 45.73 52.23
CA ILE A 11 -1.51 45.16 53.57
C ILE A 11 -2.13 43.75 53.54
N LEU A 12 -3.09 43.46 52.65
CA LEU A 12 -3.55 42.09 52.38
C LEU A 12 -2.43 41.20 51.78
N TYR A 13 -1.40 41.82 51.21
CA TYR A 13 -0.20 41.16 50.67
C TYR A 13 0.74 40.62 51.78
N LEU A 14 0.67 41.17 53.00
CA LEU A 14 1.60 40.86 54.10
C LEU A 14 1.03 39.91 55.17
N HIS A 15 -0.27 39.60 55.14
CA HIS A 15 -0.90 38.67 56.09
C HIS A 15 -1.33 37.38 55.40
N GLY A 16 -0.49 36.32 55.48
CA GLY A 16 -0.80 34.88 55.36
C GLY A 16 -1.57 34.35 54.13
N ARG A 17 -2.72 34.96 53.79
CA ARG A 17 -3.62 34.64 52.68
C ARG A 17 -3.05 34.99 51.30
N GLY A 18 -2.17 35.99 51.19
CA GLY A 18 -1.54 36.41 49.94
C GLY A 18 -0.58 35.37 49.33
N LYS A 19 0.12 34.57 50.16
CA LYS A 19 1.05 33.52 49.68
C LYS A 19 0.32 32.41 48.90
N ASN A 20 -0.89 32.06 49.32
CA ASN A 20 -1.67 30.98 48.70
C ASN A 20 -2.31 31.44 47.37
N LEU A 21 -2.75 32.70 47.29
CA LEU A 21 -3.24 33.29 46.05
C LEU A 21 -2.12 33.41 44.99
N ASN A 22 -0.90 33.74 45.42
CA ASN A 22 0.26 33.84 44.53
C ASN A 22 0.66 32.46 43.96
N LYS A 23 0.67 31.41 44.80
CA LYS A 23 0.87 30.02 44.36
C LYS A 23 -0.21 29.55 43.38
N LYS A 24 -1.47 29.94 43.59
CA LYS A 24 -2.61 29.61 42.71
C LYS A 24 -2.44 30.23 41.32
N VAL A 25 -2.14 31.52 41.24
CA VAL A 25 -1.93 32.22 39.96
C VAL A 25 -0.70 31.69 39.24
N ALA A 26 0.41 31.46 39.95
CA ALA A 26 1.63 30.88 39.39
C ALA A 26 1.40 29.48 38.83
N ALA A 27 0.69 28.61 39.55
CA ALA A 27 0.39 27.25 39.10
C ALA A 27 -0.46 27.23 37.81
N ILE A 28 -1.42 28.15 37.65
CA ILE A 28 -2.22 28.27 36.42
C ILE A 28 -1.35 28.73 35.25
N ASP A 29 -0.53 29.76 35.44
CA ASP A 29 0.33 30.28 34.39
C ASP A 29 1.32 29.21 33.91
N MET A 30 1.96 28.51 34.85
CA MET A 30 2.86 27.40 34.56
C MET A 30 2.15 26.25 33.83
N PHE A 31 0.90 25.94 34.18
CA PHE A 31 0.16 24.86 33.54
C PHE A 31 -0.39 25.22 32.16
N ILE A 32 -1.02 26.40 32.02
CA ILE A 32 -1.74 26.79 30.80
C ILE A 32 -0.79 27.43 29.78
N ASN A 33 0.06 28.35 30.21
CA ASN A 33 0.90 29.13 29.30
C ASN A 33 2.25 28.45 29.07
N LYS A 34 2.88 27.90 30.12
CA LYS A 34 4.16 27.18 29.99
C LYS A 34 4.01 25.69 29.67
N GLY A 35 2.81 25.12 29.82
CA GLY A 35 2.53 23.73 29.48
C GLY A 35 3.20 22.69 30.39
N MET A 36 3.61 23.09 31.60
CA MET A 36 4.29 22.22 32.56
C MET A 36 3.36 21.14 33.12
N THR A 37 3.91 19.98 33.43
CA THR A 37 3.15 18.91 34.09
C THR A 37 2.92 19.24 35.56
N CYS A 38 1.85 18.69 36.17
CA CYS A 38 1.59 18.91 37.60
C CYS A 38 2.73 18.45 38.51
N LYS A 39 3.62 17.55 38.03
CA LYS A 39 4.82 17.12 38.75
C LYS A 39 5.90 18.19 38.73
N GLU A 40 6.20 18.71 37.54
CA GLU A 40 7.18 19.80 37.37
C GLU A 40 6.77 21.06 38.15
N ILE A 41 5.48 21.40 38.13
CA ILE A 41 4.94 22.54 38.91
C ILE A 41 5.08 22.33 40.41
N ALA A 42 4.89 21.09 40.87
CA ALA A 42 5.02 20.73 42.28
C ALA A 42 6.47 20.87 42.77
N GLU A 43 7.44 20.48 41.93
CA GLU A 43 8.88 20.67 42.19
C GLU A 43 9.26 22.15 42.24
N GLU A 44 8.82 22.95 41.26
CA GLU A 44 9.10 24.39 41.16
C GLU A 44 8.52 25.20 42.32
N LEU A 45 7.30 24.87 42.75
CA LEU A 45 6.60 25.59 43.82
C LEU A 45 6.84 24.98 45.22
N HIS A 46 7.66 23.93 45.30
CA HIS A 46 7.95 23.16 46.51
C HIS A 46 6.67 22.76 47.28
N VAL A 47 5.70 22.19 46.57
CA VAL A 47 4.41 21.73 47.11
C VAL A 47 4.09 20.34 46.60
N THR A 48 3.13 19.66 47.22
CA THR A 48 2.73 18.32 46.76
C THR A 48 1.88 18.40 45.49
N VAL A 49 1.96 17.37 44.65
CA VAL A 49 1.14 17.26 43.41
C VAL A 49 -0.36 17.29 43.72
N GLN A 50 -0.76 16.71 44.86
CA GLN A 50 -2.17 16.71 45.30
C GLN A 50 -2.66 18.12 45.60
N GLU A 51 -1.83 18.94 46.23
CA GLU A 51 -2.14 20.32 46.55
C GLU A 51 -2.24 21.19 45.30
N ILE A 52 -1.36 21.00 44.31
CA ILE A 52 -1.47 21.63 42.98
C ILE A 52 -2.78 21.23 42.29
N ASN A 53 -3.13 19.95 42.27
CA ASN A 53 -4.39 19.51 41.66
C ASN A 53 -5.61 20.13 42.34
N LYS A 54 -5.60 20.26 43.67
CA LYS A 54 -6.66 20.93 44.42
C LYS A 54 -6.73 22.41 44.08
N LEU A 55 -5.58 23.09 44.01
CA LEU A 55 -5.47 24.50 43.65
C LEU A 55 -5.99 24.75 42.23
N LEU A 56 -5.57 23.96 41.24
CA LEU A 56 -6.01 24.07 39.85
C LEU A 56 -7.53 23.87 39.72
N ASN A 57 -8.08 22.81 40.33
CA ASN A 57 -9.52 22.51 40.27
C ASN A 57 -10.42 23.58 40.90
N LEU A 58 -9.90 24.40 41.83
CA LEU A 58 -10.61 25.52 42.44
C LEU A 58 -10.64 26.78 41.56
N THR A 59 -9.85 26.83 40.49
CA THR A 59 -9.73 28.01 39.63
C THR A 59 -10.77 28.01 38.52
N LYS A 60 -11.29 29.19 38.17
CA LYS A 60 -12.22 29.33 37.03
C LYS A 60 -11.45 29.16 35.73
N GLU A 61 -10.22 29.68 35.64
CA GLU A 61 -9.40 29.61 34.44
C GLU A 61 -9.09 28.16 34.03
N TYR A 62 -8.79 27.29 34.98
CA TYR A 62 -8.56 25.86 34.71
C TYR A 62 -9.83 25.15 34.24
N LYS A 63 -10.98 25.45 34.86
CA LYS A 63 -12.28 24.91 34.40
C LYS A 63 -12.59 25.34 32.98
N ASP A 64 -12.40 26.62 32.67
CA ASP A 64 -12.61 27.17 31.33
C ASP A 64 -11.63 26.55 30.31
N TYR A 65 -10.36 26.32 30.70
CA TYR A 65 -9.39 25.60 29.89
C TYR A 65 -9.84 24.16 29.58
N CYS A 66 -10.29 23.43 30.60
CA CYS A 66 -10.81 22.07 30.45
C CYS A 66 -12.05 22.03 29.53
N LEU A 67 -12.95 23.00 29.65
CA LEU A 67 -14.10 23.16 28.76
C LEU A 67 -13.69 23.44 27.31
N ARG A 68 -12.75 24.37 27.09
CA ARG A 68 -12.19 24.66 25.75
C ARG A 68 -11.58 23.41 25.13
N LYS A 69 -10.79 22.66 25.89
CA LYS A 69 -10.17 21.41 25.43
C LYS A 69 -11.24 20.37 25.04
N LYS A 70 -12.26 20.18 25.88
CA LYS A 70 -13.39 19.27 25.60
C LYS A 70 -14.12 19.67 24.31
N SER A 71 -14.41 20.97 24.13
CA SER A 71 -15.09 21.47 22.93
C SER A 71 -14.29 21.24 21.65
N LYS A 72 -12.97 21.45 21.68
CA LYS A 72 -12.08 21.17 20.54
C LYS A 72 -12.07 19.68 20.19
N THR A 73 -12.00 18.81 21.20
CA THR A 73 -12.08 17.36 21.00
C THR A 73 -13.42 16.95 20.40
N GLU A 74 -14.53 17.55 20.84
CA GLU A 74 -15.85 17.22 20.31
C GLU A 74 -16.03 17.68 18.86
N LYS A 75 -15.48 18.85 18.51
CA LYS A 75 -15.44 19.32 17.12
C LYS A 75 -14.71 18.32 16.21
N ILE A 76 -13.52 17.87 16.61
CA ILE A 76 -12.74 16.88 15.84
C ILE A 76 -13.52 15.57 15.67
N LYS A 77 -14.22 15.10 16.71
CA LYS A 77 -15.06 13.89 16.59
C LYS A 77 -16.18 14.06 15.57
N ASN A 78 -16.91 15.18 15.65
CA ASN A 78 -17.99 15.47 14.71
C ASN A 78 -17.48 15.56 13.26
N ASP A 79 -16.33 16.22 13.07
CA ASP A 79 -15.69 16.32 11.76
C ASP A 79 -15.32 14.92 11.21
N ILE A 80 -14.75 14.04 12.05
CA ILE A 80 -14.44 12.65 11.68
C ILE A 80 -15.72 11.90 11.24
N LEU A 81 -16.81 12.02 11.99
CA LEU A 81 -18.07 11.34 11.68
C LEU A 81 -18.66 11.87 10.36
N ASN A 82 -18.66 13.19 10.16
CA ASN A 82 -19.14 13.82 8.93
C ASN A 82 -18.34 13.35 7.71
N LEU A 83 -17.00 13.38 7.80
CA LEU A 83 -16.13 12.95 6.71
C LEU A 83 -16.30 11.45 6.37
N TYR A 84 -16.64 10.62 7.37
CA TYR A 84 -16.80 9.19 7.16
C TYR A 84 -18.18 8.82 6.59
N PHE A 85 -19.26 9.39 7.14
CA PHE A 85 -20.64 9.00 6.78
C PHE A 85 -21.21 9.82 5.63
N ILE A 86 -20.91 11.13 5.57
CA ILE A 86 -21.42 12.04 4.54
C ILE A 86 -20.50 12.00 3.32
N GLU A 87 -19.23 12.40 3.51
CA GLU A 87 -18.23 12.48 2.42
C GLU A 87 -17.67 11.11 2.00
N LYS A 88 -17.97 10.05 2.77
CA LYS A 88 -17.62 8.65 2.46
C LYS A 88 -16.11 8.39 2.27
N LEU A 89 -15.27 9.21 2.89
CA LEU A 89 -13.82 9.09 2.79
C LEU A 89 -13.28 7.82 3.47
N LYS A 90 -12.02 7.49 3.17
CA LYS A 90 -11.28 6.39 3.81
C LYS A 90 -10.67 6.88 5.13
N ILE A 91 -10.55 5.98 6.10
CA ILE A 91 -9.97 6.26 7.43
C ILE A 91 -8.61 6.95 7.35
N LYS A 92 -7.73 6.51 6.44
CA LYS A 92 -6.41 7.13 6.25
C LYS A 92 -6.50 8.61 5.87
N ALA A 93 -7.33 8.94 4.88
CA ALA A 93 -7.51 10.33 4.44
C ALA A 93 -8.10 11.21 5.56
N ILE A 94 -9.05 10.67 6.35
CA ILE A 94 -9.65 11.39 7.48
C ILE A 94 -8.61 11.69 8.57
N ALA A 95 -7.73 10.73 8.84
CA ALA A 95 -6.63 10.86 9.77
C ALA A 95 -5.66 11.97 9.35
N ASP A 96 -5.29 11.99 8.06
CA ASP A 96 -4.41 13.00 7.49
C ASP A 96 -5.05 14.41 7.56
N ILE A 97 -6.35 14.56 7.24
CA ILE A 97 -7.08 15.84 7.31
C ILE A 97 -7.14 16.41 8.74
N ASN A 98 -7.40 15.56 9.73
CA ASN A 98 -7.60 16.00 11.11
C ASN A 98 -6.30 15.98 11.94
N ASN A 99 -5.17 15.58 11.36
CA ASN A 99 -3.88 15.38 12.05
C ASN A 99 -4.00 14.49 13.29
N VAL A 100 -4.76 13.39 13.17
CA VAL A 100 -4.97 12.40 14.24
C VAL A 100 -4.53 11.02 13.76
N SER A 101 -4.30 10.10 14.69
CA SER A 101 -3.95 8.72 14.30
C SER A 101 -5.14 8.00 13.67
N ALA A 102 -4.86 7.14 12.68
CA ALA A 102 -5.88 6.29 12.07
C ALA A 102 -6.59 5.37 13.09
N ALA A 103 -5.88 4.96 14.14
CA ALA A 103 -6.44 4.19 15.25
C ALA A 103 -7.51 4.98 16.01
N TYR A 104 -7.27 6.28 16.27
CA TYR A 104 -8.22 7.16 16.93
C TYR A 104 -9.48 7.36 16.09
N VAL A 105 -9.32 7.60 14.78
CA VAL A 105 -10.43 7.70 13.82
C VAL A 105 -11.27 6.42 13.81
N SER A 106 -10.63 5.26 13.71
CA SER A 106 -11.29 3.95 13.74
C SER A 106 -12.08 3.75 15.04
N LYS A 107 -11.50 4.13 16.18
CA LYS A 107 -12.17 4.06 17.49
C LYS A 107 -13.42 4.93 17.54
N ILE A 108 -13.37 6.18 17.06
CA ILE A 108 -14.53 7.08 17.04
C ILE A 108 -15.63 6.53 16.15
N ILE A 109 -15.29 6.13 14.93
CA ILE A 109 -16.28 5.66 13.96
C ILE A 109 -17.01 4.41 14.49
N LYS A 110 -16.29 3.47 15.10
CA LYS A 110 -16.88 2.22 15.63
C LYS A 110 -17.84 2.44 16.80
N LEU A 111 -17.72 3.55 17.52
CA LEU A 111 -18.63 3.89 18.61
C LEU A 111 -19.96 4.46 18.10
N ASP A 112 -20.01 4.92 16.85
CA ASP A 112 -21.24 5.43 16.25
C ASP A 112 -22.17 4.28 15.82
N SER A 113 -23.47 4.40 16.14
CA SER A 113 -24.47 3.37 15.85
C SER A 113 -24.65 3.11 14.35
N ARG A 114 -24.35 4.07 13.49
CA ARG A 114 -24.49 3.96 12.02
C ARG A 114 -23.36 3.14 11.39
N TYR A 115 -22.30 2.84 12.14
CA TYR A 115 -21.10 2.19 11.61
C TYR A 115 -21.37 0.85 10.93
N GLU A 116 -22.13 -0.04 11.57
CA GLU A 116 -22.36 -1.38 11.01
C GLU A 116 -23.16 -1.33 9.71
N GLN A 117 -24.12 -0.40 9.59
CA GLN A 117 -24.87 -0.17 8.36
C GLN A 117 -23.96 0.34 7.24
N GLU A 118 -23.13 1.35 7.51
CA GLU A 118 -22.21 1.92 6.53
C GLU A 118 -21.12 0.92 6.10
N LYS A 119 -20.61 0.13 7.05
CA LYS A 119 -19.67 -0.96 6.79
C LYS A 119 -20.27 -2.03 5.88
N HIS A 120 -21.51 -2.43 6.13
CA HIS A 120 -22.23 -3.36 5.25
C HIS A 120 -22.41 -2.77 3.85
N ARG A 121 -22.86 -1.51 3.75
CA ARG A 121 -23.00 -0.79 2.47
C ARG A 121 -21.70 -0.76 1.69
N ARG A 122 -20.58 -0.39 2.32
CA ARG A 122 -19.24 -0.37 1.69
C ARG A 122 -18.80 -1.76 1.24
N LYS A 123 -19.13 -2.83 1.99
CA LYS A 123 -18.83 -4.21 1.60
C LYS A 123 -19.55 -4.61 0.31
N VAL A 124 -20.85 -4.31 0.20
CA VAL A 124 -21.65 -4.60 -1.00
C VAL A 124 -21.12 -3.82 -2.21
N VAL A 125 -20.94 -2.50 -2.08
CA VAL A 125 -20.44 -1.65 -3.17
C VAL A 125 -19.05 -2.11 -3.66
N ASN A 126 -18.16 -2.49 -2.75
CA ASN A 126 -16.84 -2.98 -3.12
C ASN A 126 -16.90 -4.33 -3.83
N LYS A 127 -17.79 -5.24 -3.41
CA LYS A 127 -18.01 -6.51 -4.08
C LYS A 127 -18.48 -6.29 -5.52
N ASP A 128 -19.47 -5.43 -5.72
CA ASP A 128 -20.00 -5.12 -7.06
C ASP A 128 -18.94 -4.48 -7.96
N LYS A 129 -18.14 -3.57 -7.41
CA LYS A 129 -17.01 -2.96 -8.12
C LYS A 129 -15.97 -4.01 -8.52
N HIS A 130 -15.64 -4.92 -7.61
CA HIS A 130 -14.68 -6.00 -7.87
C HIS A 130 -15.18 -6.92 -9.00
N GLU A 131 -16.44 -7.37 -8.94
CA GLU A 131 -17.01 -8.23 -9.99
C GLU A 131 -17.05 -7.53 -11.35
N ARG A 132 -17.40 -6.23 -11.39
CA ARG A 132 -17.34 -5.43 -12.63
C ARG A 132 -15.92 -5.38 -13.19
N GLN A 133 -14.93 -5.10 -12.34
CA GLN A 133 -13.53 -5.05 -12.75
C GLN A 133 -13.03 -6.41 -13.27
N LYS A 134 -13.38 -7.50 -12.59
CA LYS A 134 -13.06 -8.86 -12.99
C LYS A 134 -13.66 -9.20 -14.35
N ARG A 135 -14.93 -8.83 -14.59
CA ARG A 135 -15.58 -9.01 -15.90
C ARG A 135 -14.87 -8.24 -17.01
N ILE A 136 -14.53 -6.98 -16.77
CA ILE A 136 -13.78 -6.15 -17.74
C ILE A 136 -12.40 -6.76 -18.04
N PHE A 137 -11.68 -7.18 -17.00
CA PHE A 137 -10.38 -7.81 -17.14
C PHE A 137 -10.47 -9.10 -17.98
N ASN A 138 -11.41 -9.99 -17.67
CA ASN A 138 -11.62 -11.23 -18.41
C ASN A 138 -12.00 -10.98 -19.88
N MET A 139 -12.83 -9.97 -20.14
CA MET A 139 -13.18 -9.58 -21.51
C MET A 139 -11.96 -9.09 -22.28
N LYS A 140 -11.13 -8.24 -21.68
CA LYS A 140 -9.88 -7.77 -22.28
C LYS A 140 -8.92 -8.93 -22.56
N LYS A 141 -8.79 -9.86 -21.60
CA LYS A 141 -7.97 -11.06 -21.76
C LYS A 141 -8.45 -11.92 -22.93
N ARG A 142 -9.76 -12.21 -23.00
CA ARG A 142 -10.35 -12.98 -24.12
C ARG A 142 -10.12 -12.32 -25.48
N LYS A 143 -10.32 -11.00 -25.58
CA LYS A 143 -10.06 -10.27 -26.84
C LYS A 143 -8.60 -10.35 -27.27
N LYS A 144 -7.66 -10.23 -26.32
CA LYS A 144 -6.23 -10.37 -26.60
C LYS A 144 -5.91 -11.75 -27.15
N THR A 145 -6.38 -12.81 -26.48
CA THR A 145 -6.18 -14.18 -26.94
C THR A 145 -6.80 -14.43 -28.32
N LEU A 146 -8.01 -13.93 -28.58
CA LEU A 146 -8.63 -14.06 -29.90
C LEU A 146 -7.80 -13.42 -31.03
N ILE A 147 -7.21 -12.25 -30.76
CA ILE A 147 -6.32 -11.58 -31.72
C ILE A 147 -5.06 -12.41 -31.96
N GLU A 148 -4.43 -12.90 -30.89
CA GLU A 148 -3.25 -13.75 -30.96
C GLU A 148 -3.54 -15.04 -31.75
N ASP A 149 -4.64 -15.72 -31.43
CA ASP A 149 -5.07 -16.94 -32.11
C ASP A 149 -5.37 -16.70 -33.60
N ASN A 150 -6.03 -15.58 -33.93
CA ASN A 150 -6.30 -15.22 -35.33
C ASN A 150 -5.00 -14.96 -36.11
N ILE A 151 -4.00 -14.32 -35.49
CA ILE A 151 -2.69 -14.10 -36.12
C ILE A 151 -2.00 -15.45 -36.35
N ILE A 152 -1.99 -16.33 -35.34
CA ILE A 152 -1.41 -17.67 -35.44
C ILE A 152 -2.10 -18.47 -36.55
N PHE A 153 -3.43 -18.46 -36.59
CA PHE A 153 -4.22 -19.15 -37.60
C PHE A 153 -3.94 -18.64 -39.02
N SER A 154 -3.88 -17.33 -39.21
CA SER A 154 -3.52 -16.71 -40.50
C SER A 154 -2.13 -17.14 -40.96
N ASN A 155 -1.15 -17.17 -40.05
CA ASN A 155 0.20 -17.61 -40.36
C ASN A 155 0.25 -19.11 -40.73
N LEU A 156 -0.48 -19.95 -40.00
CA LEU A 156 -0.59 -21.38 -40.29
C LEU A 156 -1.24 -21.63 -41.66
N ALA A 157 -2.32 -20.90 -41.98
CA ALA A 157 -2.97 -21.01 -43.28
C ALA A 157 -2.02 -20.60 -44.43
N ALA A 158 -1.25 -19.52 -44.25
CA ALA A 158 -0.25 -19.10 -45.24
C ALA A 158 0.85 -20.17 -45.45
N LEU A 159 1.37 -20.75 -44.36
CA LEU A 159 2.34 -21.84 -44.41
C LEU A 159 1.76 -23.08 -45.10
N GLN A 160 0.50 -23.43 -44.82
CA GLN A 160 -0.15 -24.57 -45.45
C GLN A 160 -0.28 -24.37 -46.96
N VAL A 161 -0.65 -23.17 -47.42
CA VAL A 161 -0.71 -22.84 -48.85
C VAL A 161 0.68 -22.93 -49.49
N GLN A 162 1.72 -22.42 -48.84
CA GLN A 162 3.09 -22.52 -49.33
C GLN A 162 3.54 -23.98 -49.46
N ASN A 163 3.29 -24.79 -48.43
CA ASN A 163 3.62 -26.22 -48.43
C ASN A 163 2.82 -26.97 -49.50
N ALA A 164 1.53 -26.71 -49.64
CA ALA A 164 0.69 -27.30 -50.68
C ALA A 164 1.22 -26.97 -52.09
N LYS A 165 1.62 -25.71 -52.35
CA LYS A 165 2.25 -25.32 -53.61
C LYS A 165 3.58 -26.04 -53.86
N ALA A 166 4.43 -26.13 -52.83
CA ALA A 166 5.71 -26.82 -52.93
C ALA A 166 5.53 -28.33 -53.22
N MET A 167 4.57 -28.98 -52.55
CA MET A 167 4.25 -30.40 -52.73
C MET A 167 3.49 -30.70 -54.01
N SER A 168 2.66 -29.76 -54.50
CA SER A 168 1.86 -29.93 -55.72
C SER A 168 2.72 -29.91 -56.98
N THR A 169 3.85 -29.19 -56.98
CA THR A 169 4.79 -29.29 -58.10
C THR A 169 5.41 -30.69 -58.15
N LYS A 170 5.12 -31.45 -59.21
CA LYS A 170 5.79 -32.72 -59.56
C LYS A 170 7.26 -32.46 -59.91
N ARG A 171 8.09 -32.16 -58.92
CA ARG A 171 9.54 -32.05 -59.10
C ARG A 171 10.13 -33.45 -58.94
N LYS A 172 10.72 -33.97 -60.01
CA LYS A 172 11.64 -35.11 -59.88
C LYS A 172 12.87 -34.58 -59.17
N ILE A 173 13.23 -35.18 -58.03
CA ILE A 173 14.51 -34.85 -57.38
C ILE A 173 15.60 -35.27 -58.36
N ASN A 174 16.42 -34.31 -58.80
CA ASN A 174 17.55 -34.62 -59.67
C ASN A 174 18.55 -35.50 -58.90
N GLY A 175 19.24 -36.42 -59.59
CA GLY A 175 20.23 -37.32 -58.97
C GLY A 175 21.27 -36.57 -58.16
N ASP A 176 21.77 -35.45 -58.68
CA ASP A 176 22.73 -34.57 -57.98
C ASP A 176 22.15 -33.95 -56.72
N THR A 177 20.88 -33.58 -56.74
CA THR A 177 20.19 -33.04 -55.57
C THR A 177 20.05 -34.10 -54.50
N MET A 178 19.71 -35.33 -54.89
CA MET A 178 19.64 -36.48 -53.98
C MET A 178 21.00 -36.79 -53.35
N ILE A 179 22.06 -36.78 -54.17
CA ILE A 179 23.44 -36.99 -53.70
C ILE A 179 23.83 -35.88 -52.71
N LYS A 180 23.56 -34.61 -53.01
CA LYS A 180 23.86 -33.49 -52.10
C LYS A 180 23.11 -33.59 -50.78
N ILE A 181 21.82 -33.94 -50.79
CA ILE A 181 21.02 -34.13 -49.57
C ILE A 181 21.60 -35.27 -48.73
N ASN A 182 21.93 -36.40 -49.35
CA ASN A 182 22.53 -37.53 -48.64
C ASN A 182 23.93 -37.20 -48.09
N LEU A 183 24.76 -36.47 -48.84
CA LEU A 183 26.11 -36.07 -48.43
C LEU A 183 26.12 -35.11 -47.23
N GLN A 184 25.04 -34.34 -46.99
CA GLN A 184 24.96 -33.45 -45.82
C GLN A 184 25.06 -34.20 -44.48
N HIS A 185 24.76 -35.50 -44.47
CA HIS A 185 24.89 -36.34 -43.27
C HIS A 185 26.27 -36.96 -43.08
N TYR A 186 27.23 -36.69 -43.97
CA TYR A 186 28.58 -37.27 -43.93
C TYR A 186 29.64 -36.18 -43.95
N ARG A 187 30.71 -36.40 -43.17
CA ARG A 187 31.93 -35.60 -43.23
C ARG A 187 33.07 -36.41 -43.82
N TYR A 188 33.89 -35.77 -44.64
CA TYR A 188 35.05 -36.42 -45.22
C TYR A 188 36.21 -36.48 -44.22
N ASN A 189 36.66 -37.69 -43.90
CA ASN A 189 37.85 -37.92 -43.09
C ASN A 189 39.09 -37.97 -44.01
N LYS A 190 39.89 -36.90 -44.00
CA LYS A 190 41.08 -36.76 -44.87
C LYS A 190 42.14 -37.83 -44.62
N TYR A 191 42.30 -38.29 -43.38
CA TYR A 191 43.31 -39.29 -43.00
C TYR A 191 42.96 -40.69 -43.51
N LYS A 192 41.68 -41.08 -43.35
CA LYS A 192 41.19 -42.39 -43.80
C LYS A 192 40.69 -42.38 -45.25
N LYS A 193 40.74 -41.22 -45.90
CA LYS A 193 40.24 -40.96 -47.27
C LYS A 193 38.83 -41.51 -47.51
N ARG A 194 37.92 -41.36 -46.54
CA ARG A 194 36.54 -41.89 -46.61
C ARG A 194 35.52 -40.95 -45.95
N LEU A 195 34.26 -41.06 -46.36
CA LEU A 195 33.13 -40.36 -45.73
C LEU A 195 32.71 -41.09 -44.45
N GLU A 196 32.59 -40.35 -43.36
CA GLU A 196 32.12 -40.86 -42.06
C GLU A 196 30.84 -40.10 -41.68
N TYR A 197 29.82 -40.83 -41.23
CA TYR A 197 28.54 -40.22 -40.85
C TYR A 197 28.72 -39.29 -39.65
N ASP A 198 28.12 -38.11 -39.74
CA ASP A 198 28.13 -37.11 -38.67
C ASP A 198 26.93 -37.33 -37.75
N GLY A 199 27.18 -37.84 -36.54
CA GLY A 199 26.14 -38.07 -35.54
C GLY A 199 25.41 -36.82 -35.06
N ALA A 200 25.96 -35.62 -35.34
CA ALA A 200 25.28 -34.36 -35.05
C ALA A 200 24.26 -33.96 -36.14
N ALA A 201 24.32 -34.57 -37.33
CA ALA A 201 23.49 -34.21 -38.49
C ALA A 201 22.11 -34.89 -38.51
N GLY A 202 21.73 -35.66 -37.48
CA GLY A 202 20.38 -36.23 -37.32
C GLY A 202 20.36 -37.71 -36.92
N ILE A 203 19.24 -38.38 -37.22
CA ILE A 203 19.05 -39.84 -37.02
C ILE A 203 19.55 -40.56 -38.28
N LEU A 204 20.25 -41.70 -38.13
CA LEU A 204 20.67 -42.50 -39.27
C LEU A 204 19.46 -42.90 -40.12
N PRO A 205 19.51 -42.76 -41.46
CA PRO A 205 18.50 -43.31 -42.33
C PRO A 205 18.27 -44.80 -42.05
N MET A 206 17.01 -45.20 -41.88
CA MET A 206 16.62 -46.59 -41.65
C MET A 206 17.16 -47.48 -42.78
N GLY A 207 18.01 -48.46 -42.44
CA GLY A 207 18.59 -49.40 -43.40
C GLY A 207 20.12 -49.37 -43.49
N ILE A 208 20.78 -48.37 -42.91
CA ILE A 208 22.24 -48.39 -42.74
C ILE A 208 22.57 -49.12 -41.44
N SER A 209 23.22 -50.28 -41.51
CA SER A 209 23.65 -51.00 -40.32
C SER A 209 24.60 -50.10 -39.50
N LYS A 210 24.47 -50.10 -38.17
CA LYS A 210 25.49 -49.54 -37.27
C LYS A 210 26.75 -50.38 -37.41
N LEU A 211 27.49 -50.23 -38.52
CA LEU A 211 28.82 -50.78 -38.65
C LEU A 211 29.66 -50.12 -37.56
N ARG A 212 29.93 -50.95 -36.55
CA ARG A 212 30.70 -50.69 -35.33
C ARG A 212 31.62 -49.49 -35.48
N TYR A 213 31.20 -48.38 -34.89
CA TYR A 213 32.16 -47.36 -34.49
C TYR A 213 32.93 -47.97 -33.33
N ASP A 214 34.14 -48.44 -33.62
CA ASP A 214 35.13 -48.66 -32.58
C ASP A 214 35.28 -47.32 -31.85
N LYS A 215 34.70 -47.23 -30.65
CA LYS A 215 35.08 -46.23 -29.66
C LYS A 215 36.55 -46.48 -29.38
N LYS A 216 37.42 -45.68 -29.99
CA LYS A 216 38.76 -45.45 -29.47
C LYS A 216 38.72 -44.14 -28.68
N TYR A 217 39.09 -44.29 -27.41
CA TYR A 217 39.24 -43.28 -26.37
C TYR A 217 40.05 -42.07 -26.83
#